data_AF-A0A956AY39-F1
#
_entry.id   AF-A0A956AY39-F1
#
_cell.length_a   1.000
_cell.length_b   1.000
_cell.length_c   1.000
_cell.angle_alpha   90.00
_cell.angle_beta   90.00
_cell.angle_gamma   90.00
#
_symmetry.space_group_name_H-M   'P 1'
#
loop_
_entity.id
_entity.type
_entity.pdbx_description
1 polymer ?
#
loop_
_entity_poly.entity_id
_entity_poly.type
_entity_poly.pdbx_seq_one_letter_code
_entity_poly.pdbx_strand_id
1 'polypeptide(L)'
;MVQRAELVAQREAVIARLAETGERDAHARLYEAEYLPLAMALMADEAEATDVLLLTVGTQPYSVALSLVRSPARVLYLVFTDQTHAVAQKALELVDLAFEAVFWRRVPAADSAAVYRVLREAHDAHPGQRVVVNFTSGTKAMTAGASTVAGYLNLEQLYIASVRLPGALTAFGREEVHRVDHPLVVFGDIERAEAERAFDGGRFGVAERLFNKLGQAMVPGCHWPARASLARGYSAWEALDFKAAADELTQAVVLLDGASRRALPEERLFFERDRLAEQSAAAQTLLEATGAKARTVFDAAQTNALVRALVARARRAAPRAPDLSALLAYRVLELSIQRRLAVQGLDAGAPTYPEADALLSRYNAGVEARYQAKELPSKISLLQGRWVLRALGDGVVDEAERSDRKFVHLLMSRNQNIYTHGFKTIRGEGEFEKFSAMALAVAGAVAAADGLALPAGEDRQYDFVRLAS
;
A
#
# COMPACT_ATOMS: atom_id res chain seq x y z
N MET A 1 -13.00 -39.86 17.99
CA MET A 1 -11.71 -40.58 18.18
C MET A 1 -11.83 -42.10 18.02
N VAL A 2 -12.73 -42.79 18.75
CA VAL A 2 -12.89 -44.26 18.65
C VAL A 2 -13.28 -44.72 17.22
N GLN A 3 -14.24 -44.04 16.60
CA GLN A 3 -14.71 -44.34 15.24
C GLN A 3 -13.64 -44.13 14.15
N ARG A 4 -12.80 -43.10 14.27
CA ARG A 4 -11.71 -42.84 13.31
C ARG A 4 -10.61 -43.90 13.41
N ALA A 5 -10.22 -44.30 14.62
CA ALA A 5 -9.23 -45.37 14.80
C ALA A 5 -9.71 -46.69 14.20
N GLU A 6 -11.00 -46.99 14.31
CA GLU A 6 -11.63 -48.15 13.69
C GLU A 6 -11.62 -48.07 12.16
N LEU A 7 -12.00 -46.92 11.57
CA LEU A 7 -11.93 -46.70 10.12
C LEU A 7 -10.50 -46.84 9.57
N VAL A 8 -9.50 -46.32 10.31
CA VAL A 8 -8.09 -46.48 9.94
C VAL A 8 -7.71 -47.96 9.98
N ALA A 9 -8.07 -48.70 11.05
CA ALA A 9 -7.76 -50.13 11.15
C ALA A 9 -8.41 -50.96 10.03
N GLN A 10 -9.67 -50.67 9.70
CA GLN A 10 -10.38 -51.30 8.57
C GLN A 10 -9.70 -50.99 7.24
N ARG A 11 -9.30 -49.73 7.02
CA ARG A 11 -8.58 -49.32 5.80
C ARG A 11 -7.25 -50.06 5.67
N GLU A 12 -6.47 -50.17 6.74
CA GLU A 12 -5.19 -50.90 6.72
C GLU A 12 -5.39 -52.40 6.43
N ALA A 13 -6.46 -53.02 6.91
CA ALA A 13 -6.80 -54.40 6.57
C ALA A 13 -7.14 -54.58 5.08
N VAL A 14 -7.88 -53.63 4.49
CA VAL A 14 -8.17 -53.64 3.05
C VAL A 14 -6.91 -53.39 2.21
N ILE A 15 -6.02 -52.47 2.64
CA ILE A 15 -4.72 -52.22 2.01
C ILE A 15 -3.89 -53.50 1.94
N ALA A 16 -3.83 -54.29 3.02
CA ALA A 16 -3.09 -55.55 3.03
C ALA A 16 -3.63 -56.53 1.97
N ARG A 17 -4.96 -56.66 1.86
CA ARG A 17 -5.61 -57.51 0.84
C ARG A 17 -5.39 -57.00 -0.59
N LEU A 18 -5.39 -55.69 -0.80
CA LEU A 18 -5.09 -55.08 -2.10
C LEU A 18 -3.65 -55.39 -2.54
N ALA A 19 -2.69 -55.40 -1.62
CA ALA A 19 -1.30 -55.73 -1.92
C ALA A 19 -1.10 -57.19 -2.35
N GLU A 20 -1.97 -58.10 -1.90
CA GLU A 20 -1.96 -59.53 -2.24
C GLU A 20 -2.73 -59.84 -3.54
N THR A 21 -3.52 -58.88 -4.06
CA THR A 21 -4.38 -59.10 -5.24
C THR A 21 -3.60 -58.88 -6.54
N GLY A 22 -3.23 -59.98 -7.22
CA GLY A 22 -2.44 -59.94 -8.45
C GLY A 22 -3.21 -59.67 -9.75
N GLU A 23 -4.54 -59.76 -9.75
CA GLU A 23 -5.39 -59.54 -10.94
C GLU A 23 -5.96 -58.12 -10.96
N ARG A 24 -5.79 -57.40 -12.08
CA ARG A 24 -6.18 -55.98 -12.22
C ARG A 24 -7.66 -55.71 -11.94
N ASP A 25 -8.55 -56.57 -12.45
CA ASP A 25 -10.00 -56.37 -12.34
C ASP A 25 -10.51 -56.70 -10.94
N ALA A 26 -9.98 -57.77 -10.32
CA ALA A 26 -10.26 -58.10 -8.93
C ALA A 26 -9.77 -56.99 -7.99
N HIS A 27 -8.60 -56.44 -8.28
CA HIS A 27 -8.03 -55.32 -7.53
C HIS A 27 -8.88 -54.05 -7.67
N ALA A 28 -9.34 -53.70 -8.88
CA ALA A 28 -10.21 -52.53 -9.08
C ALA A 28 -11.54 -52.66 -8.33
N ARG A 29 -12.18 -53.84 -8.37
CA ARG A 29 -13.42 -54.13 -7.63
C ARG A 29 -13.23 -54.00 -6.12
N LEU A 30 -12.15 -54.58 -5.59
CA LEU A 30 -11.83 -54.48 -4.15
C LEU A 30 -11.58 -53.03 -3.72
N TYR A 31 -10.88 -52.27 -4.57
CA TYR A 31 -10.60 -50.86 -4.31
C TYR A 31 -11.89 -50.03 -4.25
N GLU A 32 -12.75 -50.13 -5.25
CA GLU A 32 -14.01 -49.37 -5.32
C GLU A 32 -15.01 -49.79 -4.23
N ALA A 33 -15.13 -51.09 -3.96
CA ALA A 33 -16.14 -51.61 -3.04
C ALA A 33 -15.77 -51.47 -1.57
N GLU A 34 -14.48 -51.59 -1.22
CA GLU A 34 -14.04 -51.66 0.18
C GLU A 34 -13.10 -50.53 0.57
N TYR A 35 -12.11 -50.17 -0.26
CA TYR A 35 -11.11 -49.16 0.11
C TYR A 35 -11.66 -47.73 0.00
N LEU A 36 -12.22 -47.39 -1.17
CA LEU A 36 -12.64 -46.04 -1.50
C LEU A 36 -13.67 -45.48 -0.49
N PRO A 37 -14.70 -46.23 -0.06
CA PRO A 37 -15.65 -45.73 0.95
C PRO A 37 -14.98 -45.37 2.28
N LEU A 38 -13.99 -46.16 2.72
CA LEU A 38 -13.23 -45.91 3.95
C LEU A 38 -12.34 -44.67 3.80
N ALA A 39 -11.66 -44.54 2.66
CA ALA A 39 -10.83 -43.36 2.36
C ALA A 39 -11.67 -42.08 2.29
N MET A 40 -12.84 -42.13 1.65
CA MET A 40 -13.78 -41.02 1.60
C MET A 40 -14.31 -40.67 3.00
N ALA A 41 -14.68 -41.66 3.82
CA ALA A 41 -15.14 -41.41 5.19
C ALA A 41 -14.07 -40.70 6.04
N LEU A 42 -12.80 -41.11 5.91
CA LEU A 42 -11.68 -40.47 6.58
C LEU A 42 -11.42 -39.04 6.07
N MET A 43 -11.56 -38.80 4.77
CA MET A 43 -11.47 -37.45 4.20
C MET A 43 -12.63 -36.55 4.63
N ALA A 44 -13.84 -37.12 4.76
CA ALA A 44 -15.04 -36.41 5.19
C ALA A 44 -14.95 -35.97 6.66
N ASP A 45 -14.36 -36.80 7.53
CA ASP A 45 -14.13 -36.49 8.95
C ASP A 45 -13.28 -35.23 9.16
N GLU A 46 -12.41 -34.92 8.20
CA GLU A 46 -11.57 -33.73 8.21
C GLU A 46 -11.95 -32.72 7.12
N ALA A 47 -13.15 -32.81 6.55
CA ALA A 47 -13.56 -31.97 5.45
C ALA A 47 -13.57 -30.49 5.84
N GLU A 48 -13.15 -29.64 4.90
CA GLU A 48 -13.21 -28.19 5.06
C GLU A 48 -14.08 -27.58 3.98
N ALA A 49 -15.24 -27.07 4.37
CA ALA A 49 -16.16 -26.41 3.46
C ALA A 49 -15.51 -25.19 2.80
N THR A 50 -15.70 -25.05 1.49
CA THR A 50 -15.23 -23.92 0.70
C THR A 50 -16.37 -23.33 -0.12
N ASP A 51 -16.27 -22.07 -0.52
CA ASP A 51 -17.29 -21.46 -1.36
C ASP A 51 -17.15 -21.98 -2.80
N VAL A 52 -15.92 -21.93 -3.32
CA VAL A 52 -15.58 -22.36 -4.67
C VAL A 52 -14.43 -23.35 -4.62
N LEU A 53 -14.59 -24.48 -5.31
CA LEU A 53 -13.51 -25.44 -5.56
C LEU A 53 -13.21 -25.48 -7.05
N LEU A 54 -11.94 -25.29 -7.41
CA LEU A 54 -11.44 -25.58 -8.75
C LEU A 54 -10.58 -26.82 -8.71
N LEU A 55 -10.95 -27.82 -9.51
CA LEU A 55 -10.35 -29.15 -9.47
C LEU A 55 -9.92 -29.56 -10.88
N THR A 56 -8.62 -29.80 -11.06
CA THR A 56 -8.10 -30.38 -12.30
C THR A 56 -8.34 -31.90 -12.31
N VAL A 57 -8.69 -32.45 -13.48
CA VAL A 57 -9.13 -33.83 -13.64
C VAL A 57 -8.15 -34.61 -14.51
N GLY A 58 -7.53 -35.62 -13.91
CA GLY A 58 -6.64 -36.59 -14.56
C GLY A 58 -7.36 -37.85 -14.98
N THR A 59 -6.63 -38.96 -15.02
CA THR A 59 -7.10 -40.22 -15.63
C THR A 59 -7.82 -41.15 -14.67
N GLN A 60 -7.91 -40.81 -13.38
CA GLN A 60 -8.56 -41.64 -12.36
C GLN A 60 -9.63 -40.85 -11.60
N PRO A 61 -10.83 -41.43 -11.40
CA PRO A 61 -11.93 -40.73 -10.75
C PRO A 61 -11.77 -40.66 -9.23
N TYR A 62 -10.99 -41.55 -8.63
CA TYR A 62 -10.91 -41.70 -7.17
C TYR A 62 -10.23 -40.50 -6.50
N SER A 63 -9.12 -40.00 -7.03
CA SER A 63 -8.44 -38.82 -6.47
C SER A 63 -9.28 -37.55 -6.60
N VAL A 64 -10.11 -37.47 -7.65
CA VAL A 64 -11.08 -36.40 -7.85
C VAL A 64 -12.20 -36.52 -6.81
N ALA A 65 -12.77 -37.72 -6.60
CA ALA A 65 -13.79 -37.96 -5.58
C ALA A 65 -13.29 -37.65 -4.16
N LEU A 66 -12.09 -38.10 -3.79
CA LEU A 66 -11.47 -37.78 -2.50
C LEU A 66 -11.26 -36.26 -2.32
N SER A 67 -10.88 -35.57 -3.40
CA SER A 67 -10.76 -34.11 -3.40
C SER A 67 -12.09 -33.39 -3.16
N LEU A 68 -13.16 -33.87 -3.78
CA LEU A 68 -14.52 -33.33 -3.59
C LEU A 68 -15.01 -33.54 -2.14
N VAL A 69 -14.76 -34.72 -1.57
CA VAL A 69 -15.14 -35.02 -0.18
C VAL A 69 -14.31 -34.25 0.83
N ARG A 70 -13.00 -34.07 0.58
CA ARG A 70 -12.13 -33.29 1.47
C ARG A 70 -12.46 -31.80 1.45
N SER A 71 -12.86 -31.28 0.30
CA SER A 71 -13.13 -29.85 0.10
C SER A 71 -14.54 -29.64 -0.47
N PRO A 72 -15.60 -29.99 0.30
CA PRO A 72 -16.97 -29.83 -0.18
C PRO A 72 -17.23 -28.35 -0.49
N ALA A 73 -17.81 -28.08 -1.65
CA ALA A 73 -17.95 -26.74 -2.18
C ALA A 73 -19.37 -26.43 -2.65
N ARG A 74 -19.78 -25.18 -2.55
CA ARG A 74 -21.05 -24.72 -3.13
C ARG A 74 -20.97 -24.65 -4.65
N VAL A 75 -19.87 -24.12 -5.16
CA VAL A 75 -19.60 -23.99 -6.60
C VAL A 75 -18.36 -24.80 -6.98
N LEU A 76 -18.48 -25.61 -8.05
CA LEU A 76 -17.42 -26.48 -8.51
C LEU A 76 -16.99 -26.13 -9.94
N TYR A 77 -15.70 -25.92 -10.18
CA TYR A 77 -15.09 -25.85 -11.51
C TYR A 77 -14.29 -27.14 -11.78
N LEU A 78 -14.76 -27.93 -12.74
CA LEU A 78 -14.05 -29.13 -13.19
C LEU A 78 -13.25 -28.80 -14.44
N VAL A 79 -11.93 -28.86 -14.33
CA VAL A 79 -10.99 -28.58 -15.41
C VAL A 79 -10.48 -29.89 -15.99
N PHE A 80 -10.94 -30.25 -17.19
CA PHE A 80 -10.69 -31.57 -17.79
C PHE A 80 -10.28 -31.46 -19.26
N THR A 81 -9.78 -32.57 -19.81
CA THR A 81 -9.47 -32.72 -21.24
C THR A 81 -10.54 -33.57 -21.91
N ASP A 82 -10.60 -33.60 -23.24
CA ASP A 82 -11.53 -34.49 -23.96
C ASP A 82 -11.46 -35.95 -23.48
N GLN A 83 -10.26 -36.43 -23.10
CA GLN A 83 -10.03 -37.79 -22.63
C GLN A 83 -10.46 -38.02 -21.17
N THR A 84 -10.53 -36.96 -20.36
CA THR A 84 -10.80 -37.06 -18.91
C THR A 84 -12.21 -36.58 -18.52
N HIS A 85 -13.05 -36.21 -19.49
CA HIS A 85 -14.43 -35.81 -19.24
C HIS A 85 -15.26 -36.92 -18.56
N ALA A 86 -15.21 -38.15 -19.08
CA ALA A 86 -15.91 -39.28 -18.49
C ALA A 86 -15.41 -39.62 -17.08
N VAL A 87 -14.12 -39.35 -16.80
CA VAL A 87 -13.53 -39.52 -15.46
C VAL A 87 -14.11 -38.51 -14.47
N ALA A 88 -14.28 -37.25 -14.89
CA ALA A 88 -14.91 -36.22 -14.08
C ALA A 88 -16.37 -36.57 -13.74
N GLN A 89 -17.13 -37.06 -14.74
CA GLN A 89 -18.50 -37.53 -14.53
C GLN A 89 -18.55 -38.69 -13.52
N LYS A 90 -17.67 -39.68 -13.70
CA LYS A 90 -17.60 -40.81 -12.77
C LYS A 90 -17.25 -40.38 -11.35
N ALA A 91 -16.36 -39.40 -11.18
CA ALA A 91 -16.02 -38.88 -9.86
C ALA A 91 -17.21 -38.22 -9.14
N LEU A 92 -18.08 -37.52 -9.87
CA LEU A 92 -19.32 -36.96 -9.31
C LEU A 92 -20.32 -38.03 -8.91
N GLU A 93 -20.42 -39.14 -9.66
CA GLU A 93 -21.29 -40.27 -9.30
C GLU A 93 -20.85 -40.99 -8.01
N LEU A 94 -19.55 -40.92 -7.69
CA LEU A 94 -18.98 -41.58 -6.51
C LEU A 94 -19.26 -40.82 -5.22
N VAL A 95 -19.62 -39.54 -5.29
CA VAL A 95 -19.81 -38.67 -4.12
C VAL A 95 -21.26 -38.26 -3.97
N ASP A 96 -21.77 -38.27 -2.73
CA ASP A 96 -23.10 -37.76 -2.41
C ASP A 96 -22.99 -36.30 -1.96
N LEU A 97 -22.72 -35.40 -2.91
CA LEU A 97 -22.55 -33.97 -2.67
C LEU A 97 -23.47 -33.15 -3.57
N ALA A 98 -24.15 -32.17 -2.97
CA ALA A 98 -24.96 -31.21 -3.70
C ALA A 98 -24.15 -29.95 -4.01
N PHE A 99 -24.19 -29.51 -5.27
CA PHE A 99 -23.56 -28.27 -5.73
C PHE A 99 -24.64 -27.29 -6.18
N GLU A 100 -24.50 -26.02 -5.84
CA GLU A 100 -25.33 -24.94 -6.39
C GLU A 100 -25.06 -24.74 -7.88
N ALA A 101 -23.79 -24.89 -8.29
CA ALA A 101 -23.37 -24.82 -9.67
C ALA A 101 -22.15 -25.69 -9.96
N VAL A 102 -22.15 -26.35 -11.12
CA VAL A 102 -21.00 -27.10 -11.65
C VAL A 102 -20.61 -26.55 -13.01
N PHE A 103 -19.39 -26.02 -13.10
CA PHE A 103 -18.82 -25.45 -14.30
C PHE A 103 -17.83 -26.42 -14.94
N TRP A 104 -18.23 -26.96 -16.09
CA TRP A 104 -17.40 -27.84 -16.91
C TRP A 104 -16.47 -26.99 -17.77
N ARG A 105 -15.15 -27.15 -17.60
CA ARG A 105 -14.14 -26.37 -18.32
C ARG A 105 -13.17 -27.31 -19.03
N ARG A 106 -13.40 -27.47 -20.33
CA ARG A 106 -12.53 -28.24 -21.20
C ARG A 106 -11.27 -27.45 -21.54
N VAL A 107 -10.11 -28.05 -21.36
CA VAL A 107 -8.80 -27.51 -21.73
C VAL A 107 -7.98 -28.53 -22.53
N PRO A 108 -7.10 -28.09 -23.46
CA PRO A 108 -6.13 -28.98 -24.08
C PRO A 108 -5.11 -29.51 -23.06
N ALA A 109 -4.73 -30.79 -23.17
CA ALA A 109 -3.89 -31.50 -22.20
C ALA A 109 -2.52 -30.84 -21.92
N ALA A 110 -1.96 -30.12 -22.89
CA ALA A 110 -0.65 -29.47 -22.81
C ALA A 110 -0.72 -27.93 -22.77
N ASP A 111 -1.93 -27.34 -22.68
CA ASP A 111 -2.11 -25.88 -22.69
C ASP A 111 -2.35 -25.37 -21.27
N SER A 112 -1.27 -24.96 -20.60
CA SER A 112 -1.36 -24.31 -19.29
C SER A 112 -2.05 -22.95 -19.35
N ALA A 113 -1.97 -22.23 -20.48
CA ALA A 113 -2.62 -20.93 -20.62
C ALA A 113 -4.16 -21.05 -20.64
N ALA A 114 -4.70 -22.15 -21.15
CA ALA A 114 -6.12 -22.47 -21.00
C ALA A 114 -6.53 -22.62 -19.52
N VAL A 115 -5.70 -23.28 -18.72
CA VAL A 115 -5.92 -23.40 -17.28
C VAL A 115 -5.84 -22.04 -16.58
N TYR A 116 -4.91 -21.17 -16.97
CA TYR A 116 -4.80 -19.81 -16.42
C TYR A 116 -6.10 -19.01 -16.62
N ARG A 117 -6.68 -19.09 -17.82
CA ARG A 117 -7.93 -18.40 -18.14
C ARG A 117 -9.08 -18.88 -17.26
N VAL A 118 -9.18 -20.19 -17.02
CA VAL A 118 -10.22 -20.76 -16.17
C VAL A 118 -10.07 -20.33 -14.70
N LEU A 119 -8.86 -20.35 -14.14
CA LEU A 119 -8.64 -19.89 -12.77
C LEU A 119 -8.95 -18.40 -12.61
N ARG A 120 -8.54 -17.57 -13.59
CA ARG A 120 -8.86 -16.14 -13.60
C ARG A 120 -10.36 -15.90 -13.69
N GLU A 121 -11.06 -16.62 -14.57
CA GLU A 121 -12.52 -16.57 -14.69
C GLU A 121 -13.21 -16.91 -13.36
N ALA A 122 -12.79 -17.99 -12.70
CA ALA A 122 -13.36 -18.40 -11.41
C ALA A 122 -13.07 -17.37 -10.31
N HIS A 123 -11.86 -16.82 -10.25
CA HIS A 123 -11.51 -15.79 -9.27
C HIS A 123 -12.32 -14.51 -9.48
N ASP A 124 -12.40 -14.02 -10.72
CA ASP A 124 -13.09 -12.77 -11.06
C ASP A 124 -14.61 -12.91 -10.87
N ALA A 125 -15.19 -14.10 -11.09
CA ALA A 125 -16.61 -14.37 -10.94
C ALA A 125 -17.08 -14.46 -9.48
N HIS A 126 -16.16 -14.74 -8.55
CA HIS A 126 -16.47 -14.99 -7.13
C HIS A 126 -15.66 -14.08 -6.19
N PRO A 127 -15.79 -12.74 -6.31
CA PRO A 127 -15.01 -11.80 -5.51
C PRO A 127 -15.32 -11.94 -4.01
N GLY A 128 -14.28 -12.03 -3.19
CA GLY A 128 -14.39 -12.11 -1.73
C GLY A 128 -14.82 -13.47 -1.18
N GLN A 129 -15.04 -14.48 -2.03
CA GLN A 129 -15.35 -15.85 -1.62
C GLN A 129 -14.07 -16.68 -1.45
N ARG A 130 -14.11 -17.70 -0.58
CA ARG A 130 -12.98 -18.64 -0.42
C ARG A 130 -12.91 -19.55 -1.64
N VAL A 131 -11.88 -19.32 -2.47
CA VAL A 131 -11.57 -20.16 -3.63
C VAL A 131 -10.40 -21.08 -3.30
N VAL A 132 -10.63 -22.39 -3.37
CA VAL A 132 -9.61 -23.42 -3.20
C VAL A 132 -9.29 -24.03 -4.55
N VAL A 133 -8.00 -24.11 -4.88
CA VAL A 133 -7.49 -24.79 -6.08
C VAL A 133 -6.88 -26.11 -5.66
N ASN A 134 -7.51 -27.20 -6.09
CA ASN A 134 -6.99 -28.54 -5.89
C ASN A 134 -6.44 -29.09 -7.21
N PHE A 135 -5.13 -29.35 -7.22
CA PHE A 135 -4.43 -29.86 -8.40
C PHE A 135 -3.87 -31.27 -8.21
N THR A 136 -4.51 -32.06 -7.35
CA THR A 136 -4.16 -33.48 -7.10
C THR A 136 -4.12 -34.30 -8.38
N SER A 137 -5.03 -34.04 -9.32
CA SER A 137 -5.21 -34.81 -10.55
C SER A 137 -5.10 -33.90 -11.76
N GLY A 138 -4.76 -34.45 -12.93
CA GLY A 138 -4.59 -33.69 -14.17
C GLY A 138 -3.26 -33.98 -14.85
N THR A 139 -3.04 -33.44 -16.04
CA THR A 139 -1.73 -33.51 -16.68
C THR A 139 -0.73 -32.61 -15.94
N LYS A 140 0.57 -32.86 -16.12
CA LYS A 140 1.61 -31.99 -15.55
C LYS A 140 1.44 -30.52 -15.94
N ALA A 141 1.00 -30.24 -17.17
CA ALA A 141 0.74 -28.87 -17.62
C ALA A 141 -0.46 -28.25 -16.91
N MET A 142 -1.52 -29.03 -16.67
CA MET A 142 -2.69 -28.55 -15.93
C MET A 142 -2.38 -28.29 -14.47
N THR A 143 -1.71 -29.22 -13.78
CA THR A 143 -1.44 -29.10 -12.35
C THR A 143 -0.40 -28.02 -12.06
N ALA A 144 0.69 -27.96 -12.83
CA ALA A 144 1.66 -26.88 -12.73
C ALA A 144 1.02 -25.53 -13.05
N GLY A 145 0.13 -25.50 -14.06
CA GLY A 145 -0.53 -24.27 -14.45
C GLY A 145 -1.52 -23.75 -13.40
N ALA A 146 -2.32 -24.65 -12.82
CA ALA A 146 -3.23 -24.35 -11.73
C ALA A 146 -2.48 -23.84 -10.50
N SER A 147 -1.42 -24.54 -10.07
CA SER A 147 -0.60 -24.12 -8.92
C SER A 147 0.07 -22.76 -9.16
N THR A 148 0.61 -22.51 -10.35
CA THR A 148 1.26 -21.24 -10.69
C THR A 148 0.30 -20.06 -10.56
N VAL A 149 -0.90 -20.17 -11.14
CA VAL A 149 -1.87 -19.08 -11.10
C VAL A 149 -2.54 -18.95 -9.74
N ALA A 150 -2.78 -20.06 -9.04
CA ALA A 150 -3.25 -20.01 -7.66
C ALA A 150 -2.26 -19.25 -6.77
N GLY A 151 -0.95 -19.53 -6.89
CA GLY A 151 0.09 -18.77 -6.21
C GLY A 151 0.14 -17.31 -6.65
N TYR A 152 -0.02 -17.00 -7.94
CA TYR A 152 -0.03 -15.61 -8.41
C TYR A 152 -1.23 -14.80 -7.87
N LEU A 153 -2.40 -15.44 -7.78
CA LEU A 153 -3.65 -14.84 -7.32
C LEU A 153 -3.86 -14.96 -5.80
N ASN A 154 -2.87 -15.48 -5.06
CA ASN A 154 -2.95 -15.73 -3.62
C ASN A 154 -4.18 -16.58 -3.22
N LEU A 155 -4.47 -17.63 -3.99
CA LEU A 155 -5.54 -18.59 -3.71
C LEU A 155 -5.01 -19.75 -2.86
N GLU A 156 -5.90 -20.34 -2.07
CA GLU A 156 -5.57 -21.53 -1.29
C GLU A 156 -5.31 -22.72 -2.21
N GLN A 157 -4.23 -23.43 -1.96
CA GLN A 157 -3.76 -24.54 -2.79
C GLN A 157 -3.75 -25.84 -2.01
N LEU A 158 -4.36 -26.87 -2.57
CA LEU A 158 -4.45 -28.19 -1.96
C LEU A 158 -3.97 -29.28 -2.92
N TYR A 159 -3.22 -30.23 -2.37
CA TYR A 159 -2.74 -31.42 -3.05
C TYR A 159 -2.90 -32.63 -2.14
N ILE A 160 -3.56 -33.68 -2.63
CA ILE A 160 -3.68 -34.95 -1.91
C ILE A 160 -2.56 -35.87 -2.42
N ALA A 161 -1.50 -36.01 -1.63
CA ALA A 161 -0.48 -37.01 -1.88
C ALA A 161 -1.07 -38.39 -1.63
N SER A 162 -0.64 -39.37 -2.41
CA SER A 162 -1.03 -40.75 -2.16
C SER A 162 0.12 -41.68 -2.50
N VAL A 163 0.32 -42.71 -1.68
CA VAL A 163 1.44 -43.63 -1.83
C VAL A 163 0.96 -44.82 -2.64
N ARG A 164 1.69 -45.14 -3.72
CA ARG A 164 1.42 -46.37 -4.47
C ARG A 164 1.73 -47.57 -3.59
N LEU A 165 0.76 -48.46 -3.42
CA LEU A 165 0.97 -49.68 -2.64
C LEU A 165 1.96 -50.62 -3.35
N PRO A 166 2.94 -51.22 -2.64
CA PRO A 166 3.83 -52.23 -3.22
C PRO A 166 3.04 -53.40 -3.82
N GLY A 167 3.38 -53.83 -5.04
CA GLY A 167 2.69 -54.92 -5.74
C GLY A 167 1.34 -54.53 -6.38
N ALA A 168 0.77 -53.38 -6.04
CA ALA A 168 -0.50 -52.94 -6.59
C ALA A 168 -0.38 -52.36 -8.01
N LEU A 169 -1.22 -52.87 -8.91
CA LEU A 169 -1.29 -52.43 -10.30
C LEU A 169 -1.79 -50.98 -10.43
N THR A 170 -2.74 -50.56 -9.58
CA THR A 170 -3.38 -49.23 -9.66
C THR A 170 -3.83 -48.62 -8.32
N ALA A 171 -3.59 -49.25 -7.16
CA ALA A 171 -4.04 -48.69 -5.87
C ALA A 171 -3.07 -47.65 -5.33
N PHE A 172 -3.66 -46.52 -4.97
CA PHE A 172 -3.07 -45.55 -4.08
C PHE A 172 -3.67 -45.76 -2.70
N GLY A 173 -2.78 -45.90 -1.70
CA GLY A 173 -3.13 -46.03 -0.30
C GLY A 173 -2.55 -44.87 0.50
N ARG A 174 -3.15 -44.58 1.66
CA ARG A 174 -2.62 -43.60 2.63
C ARG A 174 -2.52 -42.20 2.04
N GLU A 175 -3.67 -41.61 1.81
CA GLU A 175 -3.77 -40.26 1.30
C GLU A 175 -3.45 -39.23 2.38
N GLU A 176 -2.58 -38.28 2.05
CA GLU A 176 -2.18 -37.18 2.91
C GLU A 176 -2.53 -35.85 2.23
N VAL A 177 -3.22 -34.99 2.96
CA VAL A 177 -3.62 -33.67 2.47
C VAL A 177 -2.49 -32.67 2.75
N HIS A 178 -1.95 -32.09 1.69
CA HIS A 178 -0.95 -31.03 1.78
C HIS A 178 -1.56 -29.70 1.34
N ARG A 179 -1.42 -28.68 2.19
CA ARG A 179 -1.59 -27.29 1.78
C ARG A 179 -0.27 -26.80 1.21
N VAL A 180 -0.31 -26.20 0.03
CA VAL A 180 0.90 -25.69 -0.61
C VAL A 180 1.12 -24.25 -0.19
N ASP A 181 2.27 -24.01 0.45
CA ASP A 181 2.66 -22.69 0.91
C ASP A 181 2.76 -21.71 -0.26
N HIS A 182 2.41 -20.46 0.01
CA HIS A 182 2.53 -19.39 -0.97
C HIS A 182 4.01 -19.15 -1.33
N PRO A 183 4.39 -18.96 -2.61
CA PRO A 183 5.78 -18.73 -3.01
C PRO A 183 6.46 -17.55 -2.29
N LEU A 184 5.69 -16.52 -1.92
CA LEU A 184 6.17 -15.37 -1.13
C LEU A 184 6.67 -15.73 0.27
N VAL A 185 6.35 -16.92 0.81
CA VAL A 185 6.97 -17.41 2.04
C VAL A 185 8.50 -17.53 1.87
N VAL A 186 8.95 -17.86 0.65
CA VAL A 186 10.39 -18.00 0.32
C VAL A 186 10.91 -16.80 -0.46
N PHE A 187 10.14 -16.28 -1.43
CA PHE A 187 10.58 -15.22 -2.36
C PHE A 187 10.08 -13.82 -1.99
N GLY A 188 9.43 -13.64 -0.83
CA GLY A 188 8.88 -12.35 -0.43
C GLY A 188 9.94 -11.25 -0.21
N ASP A 189 11.23 -11.61 -0.21
CA ASP A 189 12.36 -10.68 -0.18
C ASP A 189 12.46 -9.80 -1.44
N ILE A 190 12.14 -10.35 -2.62
CA ILE A 190 12.14 -9.60 -3.88
C ILE A 190 11.02 -8.56 -3.87
N GLU A 191 9.80 -8.98 -3.57
CA GLU A 191 8.64 -8.08 -3.46
C GLU A 191 8.82 -7.05 -2.34
N ARG A 192 9.42 -7.46 -1.21
CA ARG A 192 9.81 -6.54 -0.13
C ARG A 192 10.77 -5.47 -0.66
N ALA A 193 11.84 -5.87 -1.34
CA ALA A 193 12.84 -4.94 -1.87
C ALA A 193 12.25 -4.01 -2.93
N GLU A 194 11.28 -4.46 -3.73
CA GLU A 194 10.54 -3.59 -4.63
C GLU A 194 9.65 -2.59 -3.89
N ALA A 195 8.93 -3.04 -2.87
CA ALA A 195 8.07 -2.18 -2.04
C ALA A 195 8.88 -1.10 -1.30
N GLU A 196 10.00 -1.49 -0.69
CA GLU A 196 10.91 -0.57 0.01
C GLU A 196 11.55 0.44 -0.96
N ARG A 197 12.01 0.01 -2.14
CA ARG A 197 12.51 0.94 -3.18
C ARG A 197 11.42 1.88 -3.69
N ALA A 198 10.18 1.42 -3.82
CA ALA A 198 9.07 2.28 -4.19
C ALA A 198 8.79 3.32 -3.10
N PHE A 199 8.80 2.90 -1.84
CA PHE A 199 8.56 3.75 -0.67
C PHE A 199 9.64 4.82 -0.52
N ASP A 200 10.91 4.44 -0.46
CA ASP A 200 12.03 5.38 -0.35
C ASP A 200 12.16 6.26 -1.60
N GLY A 201 11.71 5.72 -2.73
CA GLY A 201 11.52 6.43 -3.97
C GLY A 201 10.31 7.38 -3.97
N GLY A 202 9.61 7.62 -2.86
CA GLY A 202 8.45 8.53 -2.78
C GLY A 202 7.22 8.10 -3.60
N ARG A 203 7.21 6.87 -4.12
CA ARG A 203 6.07 6.29 -4.88
C ARG A 203 5.16 5.53 -3.93
N PHE A 204 4.60 6.27 -2.97
CA PHE A 204 3.89 5.69 -1.83
C PHE A 204 2.67 4.84 -2.23
N GLY A 205 1.89 5.25 -3.23
CA GLY A 205 0.77 4.43 -3.70
C GLY A 205 1.18 3.10 -4.35
N VAL A 206 2.39 2.99 -4.91
CA VAL A 206 2.93 1.70 -5.38
C VAL A 206 3.37 0.84 -4.20
N ALA A 207 4.10 1.45 -3.26
CA ALA A 207 4.58 0.77 -2.05
C ALA A 207 3.42 0.20 -1.23
N GLU A 208 2.35 0.97 -1.03
CA GLU A 208 1.15 0.53 -0.33
C GLU A 208 0.57 -0.76 -0.94
N ARG A 209 0.36 -0.79 -2.26
CA ARG A 209 -0.19 -1.97 -2.94
C ARG A 209 0.69 -3.20 -2.75
N LEU A 210 2.01 -3.04 -2.83
CA LEU A 210 2.96 -4.13 -2.63
C LEU A 210 2.98 -4.61 -1.17
N PHE A 211 2.94 -3.70 -0.20
CA PHE A 211 2.84 -4.07 1.21
C PHE A 211 1.51 -4.78 1.54
N ASN A 212 0.38 -4.35 0.96
CA ASN A 212 -0.88 -5.07 1.11
C ASN A 212 -0.80 -6.48 0.51
N LYS A 213 -0.18 -6.65 -0.67
CA LYS A 213 0.04 -7.97 -1.28
C LYS A 213 0.87 -8.88 -0.37
N LEU A 214 1.95 -8.35 0.21
CA LEU A 214 2.79 -9.08 1.17
C LEU A 214 2.02 -9.43 2.45
N GLY A 215 1.19 -8.53 2.97
CA GLY A 215 0.38 -8.77 4.16
C GLY A 215 -0.72 -9.82 3.97
N GLN A 216 -1.29 -9.94 2.77
CA GLN A 216 -2.31 -10.96 2.46
C GLN A 216 -1.73 -12.37 2.28
N ALA A 217 -0.46 -12.47 1.89
CA ALA A 217 0.21 -13.75 1.64
C ALA A 217 0.96 -14.29 2.88
N MET A 218 1.07 -13.50 3.95
CA MET A 218 1.87 -13.83 5.13
C MET A 218 1.03 -13.91 6.42
N VAL A 219 1.60 -14.58 7.43
CA VAL A 219 0.95 -14.94 8.70
C VAL A 219 0.33 -13.74 9.42
N PRO A 220 -0.84 -13.89 10.09
CA PRO A 220 -1.41 -12.87 10.98
C PRO A 220 -0.41 -12.35 12.01
N GLY A 221 -0.36 -11.02 12.21
CA GLY A 221 0.58 -10.36 13.14
C GLY A 221 1.89 -9.88 12.51
N CYS A 222 2.02 -9.95 11.19
CA CYS A 222 3.13 -9.33 10.44
C CYS A 222 3.00 -7.79 10.35
N HIS A 223 4.11 -7.10 10.12
CA HIS A 223 4.23 -5.63 10.08
C HIS A 223 3.81 -5.00 8.74
N TRP A 224 3.43 -5.80 7.74
CA TRP A 224 3.05 -5.31 6.41
C TRP A 224 1.87 -4.33 6.43
N PRO A 225 0.81 -4.54 7.24
CA PRO A 225 -0.26 -3.55 7.38
C PRO A 225 0.23 -2.21 7.91
N ALA A 226 1.20 -2.20 8.85
CA ALA A 226 1.79 -0.97 9.36
C ALA A 226 2.56 -0.22 8.27
N ARG A 227 3.32 -0.94 7.42
CA ARG A 227 4.02 -0.36 6.26
C ARG A 227 3.06 0.19 5.20
N ALA A 228 1.97 -0.51 4.93
CA ALA A 228 0.94 -0.03 4.02
C ALA A 228 0.26 1.25 4.55
N SER A 229 -0.09 1.27 5.84
CA SER A 229 -0.64 2.45 6.53
C SER A 229 0.33 3.64 6.49
N LEU A 230 1.61 3.40 6.75
CA LEU A 230 2.66 4.41 6.66
C LEU A 230 2.76 5.00 5.24
N ALA A 231 2.73 4.14 4.21
CA ALA A 231 2.75 4.59 2.82
C ALA A 231 1.53 5.48 2.49
N ARG A 232 0.32 5.09 2.91
CA ARG A 232 -0.86 5.95 2.76
C ARG A 232 -0.71 7.29 3.48
N GLY A 233 -0.23 7.27 4.73
CA GLY A 233 -0.01 8.49 5.52
C GLY A 233 0.94 9.47 4.84
N TYR A 234 2.07 9.00 4.33
CA TYR A 234 3.01 9.85 3.58
C TYR A 234 2.48 10.28 2.22
N SER A 235 1.69 9.45 1.54
CA SER A 235 1.00 9.86 0.31
C SER A 235 0.01 11.00 0.56
N ALA A 236 -0.77 10.91 1.65
CA ALA A 236 -1.72 11.95 2.04
C ALA A 236 -1.00 13.25 2.47
N TRP A 237 0.12 13.12 3.19
CA TRP A 237 0.96 14.27 3.55
C TRP A 237 1.54 14.95 2.30
N GLU A 238 2.01 14.18 1.33
CA GLU A 238 2.38 14.67 -0.01
C GLU A 238 1.19 15.14 -0.84
N ALA A 239 -0.05 15.02 -0.38
CA ALA A 239 -1.21 15.68 -0.96
C ALA A 239 -1.64 16.94 -0.18
N LEU A 240 -0.97 17.25 0.94
CA LEU A 240 -1.41 18.22 1.97
C LEU A 240 -2.78 17.87 2.57
N ASP A 241 -3.20 16.61 2.48
CA ASP A 241 -4.37 16.09 3.20
C ASP A 241 -3.93 15.66 4.60
N PHE A 242 -3.79 16.66 5.49
CA PHE A 242 -3.30 16.43 6.84
C PHE A 242 -4.25 15.62 7.72
N LYS A 243 -5.55 15.59 7.37
CA LYS A 243 -6.51 14.72 8.05
C LYS A 243 -6.19 13.27 7.76
N ALA A 244 -6.15 12.89 6.49
CA ALA A 244 -5.83 11.52 6.11
C ALA A 244 -4.41 11.11 6.54
N ALA A 245 -3.45 12.05 6.49
CA ALA A 245 -2.09 11.80 6.97
C ALA A 245 -2.06 11.46 8.48
N ALA A 246 -2.77 12.24 9.30
CA ALA A 246 -2.82 12.00 10.75
C ALA A 246 -3.51 10.67 11.10
N ASP A 247 -4.64 10.37 10.44
CA ASP A 247 -5.39 9.13 10.64
C ASP A 247 -4.52 7.90 10.31
N GLU A 248 -3.86 7.89 9.15
CA GLU A 248 -3.07 6.75 8.66
C GLU A 248 -1.72 6.58 9.38
N LEU A 249 -1.06 7.67 9.79
CA LEU A 249 0.17 7.59 10.59
C LEU A 249 -0.13 7.09 12.01
N THR A 250 -1.24 7.52 12.60
CA THR A 250 -1.70 6.97 13.89
C THR A 250 -1.97 5.47 13.77
N GLN A 251 -2.68 5.07 12.72
CA GLN A 251 -2.94 3.66 12.45
C GLN A 251 -1.65 2.85 12.24
N ALA A 252 -0.65 3.42 11.57
CA ALA A 252 0.66 2.77 11.39
C ALA A 252 1.35 2.49 12.74
N VAL A 253 1.34 3.45 13.67
CA VAL A 253 1.91 3.29 15.01
C VAL A 253 1.14 2.22 15.80
N VAL A 254 -0.19 2.24 15.77
CA VAL A 254 -1.03 1.24 16.47
C VAL A 254 -0.75 -0.18 15.95
N LEU A 255 -0.68 -0.34 14.63
CA LEU A 255 -0.38 -1.64 14.01
C LEU A 255 1.03 -2.13 14.34
N LEU A 256 2.00 -1.21 14.43
CA LEU A 256 3.37 -1.53 14.81
C LEU A 256 3.49 -1.95 16.28
N ASP A 257 2.77 -1.28 17.18
CA ASP A 257 2.73 -1.61 18.61
C ASP A 257 2.00 -2.96 18.85
N GLY A 258 1.00 -3.28 18.03
CA GLY A 258 0.25 -4.54 18.09
C GLY A 258 0.96 -5.74 17.44
N ALA A 259 1.99 -5.51 16.63
CA ALA A 259 2.77 -6.59 16.01
C ALA A 259 3.63 -7.31 17.06
N SER A 260 3.66 -8.65 17.03
CA SER A 260 4.38 -9.43 18.04
C SER A 260 5.89 -9.22 17.91
N ARG A 261 6.55 -8.75 18.99
CA ARG A 261 8.02 -8.57 19.06
C ARG A 261 8.81 -9.84 18.69
N ARG A 262 8.20 -11.03 18.79
CA ARG A 262 8.84 -12.31 18.42
C ARG A 262 9.07 -12.46 16.90
N ALA A 263 8.39 -11.68 16.06
CA ALA A 263 8.62 -11.67 14.61
C ALA A 263 9.73 -10.70 14.16
N LEU A 264 10.36 -9.96 15.09
CA LEU A 264 11.00 -8.67 14.78
C LEU A 264 12.36 -8.41 15.49
N PRO A 265 13.45 -9.15 15.24
CA PRO A 265 14.77 -8.70 15.71
C PRO A 265 15.47 -7.71 14.77
N GLU A 266 15.14 -7.66 13.47
CA GLU A 266 16.00 -7.00 12.45
C GLU A 266 15.31 -5.93 11.59
N GLU A 267 14.11 -5.47 11.96
CA GLU A 267 13.32 -4.57 11.11
C GLU A 267 13.51 -3.09 11.43
N ARG A 268 14.10 -2.34 10.48
CA ARG A 268 14.34 -0.89 10.56
C ARG A 268 13.14 -0.08 11.05
N LEU A 269 11.93 -0.43 10.60
CA LEU A 269 10.70 0.29 10.94
C LEU A 269 10.41 0.31 12.44
N PHE A 270 10.78 -0.75 13.18
CA PHE A 270 10.57 -0.80 14.62
C PHE A 270 11.43 0.24 15.36
N PHE A 271 12.65 0.48 14.88
CA PHE A 271 13.55 1.52 15.42
C PHE A 271 13.07 2.94 15.10
N GLU A 272 12.22 3.10 14.07
CA GLU A 272 11.62 4.38 13.71
C GLU A 272 10.29 4.65 14.43
N ARG A 273 9.82 3.75 15.31
CA ARG A 273 8.51 3.87 15.97
C ARG A 273 8.29 5.21 16.65
N ASP A 274 9.26 5.69 17.42
CA ASP A 274 9.14 6.99 18.12
C ASP A 274 9.12 8.15 17.12
N ARG A 275 9.85 8.03 16.00
CA ARG A 275 9.83 9.02 14.93
C ARG A 275 8.45 9.07 14.26
N LEU A 276 7.83 7.91 14.05
CA LEU A 276 6.48 7.83 13.50
C LEU A 276 5.44 8.45 14.45
N ALA A 277 5.59 8.26 15.76
CA ALA A 277 4.73 8.91 16.75
C ALA A 277 4.88 10.45 16.72
N GLU A 278 6.12 10.96 16.64
CA GLU A 278 6.40 12.39 16.47
C GLU A 278 5.80 12.95 15.16
N GLN A 279 5.92 12.21 14.06
CA GLN A 279 5.35 12.60 12.78
C GLN A 279 3.82 12.58 12.78
N SER A 280 3.20 11.61 13.46
CA SER A 280 1.75 11.58 13.64
C SER A 280 1.26 12.82 14.41
N ALA A 281 1.94 13.17 15.51
CA ALA A 281 1.64 14.39 16.26
C ALA A 281 1.84 15.66 15.41
N ALA A 282 2.89 15.71 14.58
CA ALA A 282 3.12 16.81 13.65
C ALA A 282 2.00 16.92 12.60
N ALA A 283 1.50 15.79 12.06
CA ALA A 283 0.37 15.78 11.14
C ALA A 283 -0.92 16.32 11.80
N GLN A 284 -1.16 16.02 13.08
CA GLN A 284 -2.27 16.60 13.84
C GLN A 284 -2.11 18.12 14.02
N THR A 285 -0.91 18.60 14.34
CA THR A 285 -0.62 20.04 14.41
C THR A 285 -0.88 20.73 13.07
N LEU A 286 -0.51 20.09 11.95
CA LEU A 286 -0.78 20.61 10.60
C LEU A 286 -2.26 20.63 10.23
N LEU A 287 -3.03 19.63 10.69
CA LEU A 287 -4.48 19.60 10.53
C LEU A 287 -5.13 20.80 11.24
N GLU A 288 -4.73 21.07 12.47
CA GLU A 288 -5.20 22.25 13.22
C GLU A 288 -4.81 23.56 12.51
N ALA A 289 -3.55 23.62 12.05
CA ALA A 289 -3.00 24.78 11.34
C ALA A 289 -3.66 25.05 9.97
N THR A 290 -4.40 24.10 9.39
CA THR A 290 -5.02 24.24 8.05
C THR A 290 -6.53 24.14 8.05
N GLY A 291 -7.17 24.01 9.22
CA GLY A 291 -8.62 23.91 9.35
C GLY A 291 -9.38 25.16 8.88
N ALA A 292 -10.67 25.01 8.59
CA ALA A 292 -11.53 26.06 8.01
C ALA A 292 -11.66 27.35 8.85
N LYS A 293 -11.30 27.33 10.14
CA LYS A 293 -11.29 28.50 11.04
C LYS A 293 -9.87 28.97 11.39
N ALA A 294 -8.83 28.37 10.79
CA ALA A 294 -7.46 28.61 11.19
C ALA A 294 -7.04 30.05 10.83
N ARG A 295 -6.63 30.80 11.84
CA ARG A 295 -5.90 32.06 11.71
C ARG A 295 -4.41 31.79 11.86
N THR A 296 -3.91 30.82 11.12
CA THR A 296 -2.59 30.18 11.29
C THR A 296 -1.47 31.20 11.45
N VAL A 297 -1.48 32.26 10.63
CA VAL A 297 -0.45 33.32 10.63
C VAL A 297 -0.43 34.15 11.92
N PHE A 298 -1.49 34.13 12.73
CA PHE A 298 -1.52 34.77 14.04
C PHE A 298 -0.92 33.88 15.16
N ASP A 299 -0.75 32.58 14.90
CA ASP A 299 -0.11 31.64 15.81
C ASP A 299 1.30 31.28 15.32
N ALA A 300 2.31 31.55 16.15
CA ALA A 300 3.71 31.31 15.80
C ALA A 300 4.01 29.82 15.58
N ALA A 301 3.49 28.96 16.46
CA ALA A 301 3.78 27.53 16.45
C ALA A 301 3.14 26.85 15.23
N GLN A 302 1.88 27.15 14.94
CA GLN A 302 1.15 26.61 13.79
C GLN A 302 1.76 27.11 12.47
N THR A 303 2.14 28.40 12.39
CA THR A 303 2.84 28.93 11.22
C THR A 303 4.17 28.20 11.02
N ASN A 304 4.97 28.05 12.07
CA ASN A 304 6.28 27.40 11.98
C ASN A 304 6.14 25.92 11.58
N ALA A 305 5.15 25.20 12.11
CA ALA A 305 4.84 23.83 11.72
C ALA A 305 4.54 23.73 10.21
N LEU A 306 3.66 24.60 9.70
CA LEU A 306 3.31 24.62 8.28
C LEU A 306 4.50 24.98 7.39
N VAL A 307 5.31 25.97 7.80
CA VAL A 307 6.55 26.35 7.10
C VAL A 307 7.51 25.17 7.04
N ARG A 308 7.76 24.48 8.16
CA ARG A 308 8.64 23.30 8.22
C ARG A 308 8.14 22.17 7.30
N ALA A 309 6.84 21.90 7.29
CA ALA A 309 6.23 20.91 6.40
C ALA A 309 6.42 21.25 4.91
N LEU A 310 6.18 22.51 4.54
CA LEU A 310 6.31 22.97 3.14
C LEU A 310 7.77 22.99 2.69
N VAL A 311 8.70 23.37 3.57
CA VAL A 311 10.15 23.31 3.32
C VAL A 311 10.61 21.88 3.10
N ALA A 312 10.24 20.95 3.99
CA ALA A 312 10.62 19.54 3.87
C ALA A 312 10.08 18.93 2.56
N ARG A 313 8.83 19.24 2.21
CA ARG A 313 8.22 18.82 0.95
C ARG A 313 8.93 19.42 -0.27
N ALA A 314 9.24 20.72 -0.25
CA ALA A 314 9.96 21.38 -1.34
C ALA A 314 11.30 20.69 -1.60
N ARG A 315 12.08 20.43 -0.53
CA ARG A 315 13.36 19.69 -0.61
C ARG A 315 13.18 18.31 -1.26
N ARG A 316 12.16 17.54 -0.87
CA ARG A 316 11.87 16.23 -1.47
C ARG A 316 11.41 16.31 -2.93
N ALA A 317 10.66 17.34 -3.29
CA ALA A 317 10.15 17.53 -4.65
C ALA A 317 11.25 18.00 -5.62
N ALA A 318 12.24 18.77 -5.15
CA ALA A 318 13.23 19.43 -6.00
C ALA A 318 13.90 18.54 -7.07
N PRO A 319 14.35 17.31 -6.78
CA PRO A 319 15.03 16.47 -7.79
C PRO A 319 14.12 15.96 -8.91
N ARG A 320 12.79 16.00 -8.73
CA ARG A 320 11.82 15.37 -9.65
C ARG A 320 10.78 16.34 -10.22
N ALA A 321 10.48 17.39 -9.46
CA ALA A 321 9.46 18.38 -9.75
C ALA A 321 9.95 19.76 -9.28
N PRO A 322 10.97 20.34 -9.92
CA PRO A 322 11.55 21.63 -9.52
C PRO A 322 10.53 22.77 -9.55
N ASP A 323 9.59 22.75 -10.49
CA ASP A 323 8.49 23.73 -10.56
C ASP A 323 7.54 23.66 -9.35
N LEU A 324 7.21 22.46 -8.87
CA LEU A 324 6.41 22.28 -7.65
C LEU A 324 7.20 22.73 -6.42
N SER A 325 8.47 22.37 -6.34
CA SER A 325 9.35 22.81 -5.26
C SER A 325 9.43 24.34 -5.17
N ALA A 326 9.55 25.02 -6.32
CA ALA A 326 9.52 26.48 -6.38
C ALA A 326 8.18 27.03 -5.87
N LEU A 327 7.05 26.47 -6.31
CA LEU A 327 5.73 26.88 -5.82
C LEU A 327 5.61 26.77 -4.29
N LEU A 328 6.12 25.69 -3.70
CA LEU A 328 6.13 25.48 -2.26
C LEU A 328 7.03 26.51 -1.55
N ALA A 329 8.21 26.80 -2.09
CA ALA A 329 9.08 27.85 -1.56
C ALA A 329 8.43 29.26 -1.66
N TYR A 330 7.62 29.54 -2.68
CA TYR A 330 6.81 30.77 -2.76
C TYR A 330 5.78 30.82 -1.65
N ARG A 331 5.11 29.70 -1.38
CA ARG A 331 4.15 29.62 -0.30
C ARG A 331 4.81 29.80 1.07
N VAL A 332 6.01 29.25 1.27
CA VAL A 332 6.81 29.48 2.49
C VAL A 332 7.10 30.97 2.69
N LEU A 333 7.62 31.64 1.66
CA LEU A 333 7.93 33.06 1.72
C LEU A 333 6.68 33.91 2.01
N GLU A 334 5.56 33.58 1.40
CA GLU A 334 4.28 34.24 1.63
C GLU A 334 3.76 34.06 3.05
N LEU A 335 3.78 32.83 3.56
CA LEU A 335 3.39 32.56 4.95
C LEU A 335 4.29 33.32 5.94
N SER A 336 5.60 33.39 5.69
CA SER A 336 6.53 34.14 6.54
C SER A 336 6.22 35.63 6.57
N ILE A 337 5.92 36.25 5.43
CA ILE A 337 5.54 37.67 5.38
C ILE A 337 4.17 37.91 6.02
N GLN A 338 3.19 37.04 5.76
CA GLN A 338 1.87 37.12 6.39
C GLN A 338 1.95 36.99 7.91
N ARG A 339 2.84 36.13 8.43
CA ARG A 339 3.12 36.02 9.87
C ARG A 339 3.65 37.32 10.45
N ARG A 340 4.63 37.96 9.80
CA ARG A 340 5.14 39.26 10.25
C ARG A 340 4.07 40.34 10.23
N LEU A 341 3.23 40.38 9.19
CA LEU A 341 2.08 41.30 9.13
C LEU A 341 1.10 41.05 10.30
N ALA A 342 0.82 39.79 10.60
CA ALA A 342 -0.05 39.41 11.71
C ALA A 342 0.51 39.82 13.09
N VAL A 343 1.84 39.77 13.28
CA VAL A 343 2.51 40.31 14.48
C VAL A 343 2.28 41.82 14.62
N GLN A 344 2.17 42.55 13.50
CA GLN A 344 1.81 43.97 13.47
C GLN A 344 0.28 44.20 13.54
N GLY A 345 -0.52 43.15 13.79
CA GLY A 345 -1.98 43.22 13.85
C GLY A 345 -2.68 43.30 12.49
N LEU A 346 -1.98 43.06 11.38
CA LEU A 346 -2.52 43.16 10.03
C LEU A 346 -2.89 41.78 9.46
N ASP A 347 -4.14 41.63 9.04
CA ASP A 347 -4.58 40.53 8.19
C ASP A 347 -4.33 40.88 6.72
N ALA A 348 -3.48 40.12 6.03
CA ALA A 348 -3.17 40.38 4.63
C ALA A 348 -4.40 40.32 3.69
N GLY A 349 -5.43 39.54 4.03
CA GLY A 349 -6.65 39.40 3.23
C GLY A 349 -7.67 40.53 3.45
N ALA A 350 -7.62 41.20 4.60
CA ALA A 350 -8.51 42.28 5.01
C ALA A 350 -7.81 43.22 6.02
N PRO A 351 -6.79 43.98 5.59
CA PRO A 351 -5.95 44.74 6.49
C PRO A 351 -6.70 45.94 7.06
N THR A 352 -6.47 46.22 8.34
CA THR A 352 -6.91 47.46 9.00
C THR A 352 -5.68 48.26 9.40
N TYR A 353 -5.44 49.38 8.73
CA TYR A 353 -4.22 50.16 8.92
C TYR A 353 -4.37 51.20 10.03
N PRO A 354 -3.52 51.18 11.08
CA PRO A 354 -3.42 52.31 11.99
C PRO A 354 -2.75 53.50 11.28
N GLU A 355 -3.25 54.71 11.50
CA GLU A 355 -2.66 55.96 10.97
C GLU A 355 -2.39 55.90 9.46
N ALA A 356 -3.40 55.52 8.68
CA ALA A 356 -3.27 55.18 7.26
C ALA A 356 -2.50 56.22 6.42
N ASP A 357 -2.74 57.52 6.62
CA ASP A 357 -2.06 58.58 5.86
C ASP A 357 -0.56 58.67 6.15
N ALA A 358 -0.19 58.53 7.43
CA ALA A 358 1.21 58.53 7.85
C ALA A 358 1.91 57.26 7.35
N LEU A 359 1.24 56.11 7.43
CA LEU A 359 1.76 54.85 6.93
C LEU A 359 1.92 54.86 5.40
N LEU A 360 0.97 55.42 4.66
CA LEU A 360 1.06 55.60 3.20
C LEU A 360 2.26 56.46 2.81
N SER A 361 2.51 57.53 3.58
CA SER A 361 3.68 58.40 3.37
C SER A 361 4.99 57.63 3.56
N ARG A 362 5.11 56.83 4.63
CA ARG A 362 6.28 55.97 4.88
C ARG A 362 6.42 54.86 3.82
N TYR A 363 5.32 54.25 3.42
CA TYR A 363 5.27 53.25 2.36
C TYR A 363 5.81 53.81 1.03
N ASN A 364 5.30 54.96 0.59
CA ASN A 364 5.69 55.59 -0.68
C ASN A 364 7.14 56.11 -0.68
N ALA A 365 7.67 56.49 0.50
CA ALA A 365 9.07 56.89 0.65
C ALA A 365 10.04 55.71 0.49
N GLY A 366 9.60 54.48 0.78
CA GLY A 366 10.42 53.27 0.76
C GLY A 366 10.38 52.47 -0.54
N VAL A 367 9.67 52.95 -1.58
CA VAL A 367 9.47 52.24 -2.86
C VAL A 367 9.78 53.12 -4.08
N GLU A 368 10.15 52.51 -5.20
CA GLU A 368 10.37 53.24 -6.46
C GLU A 368 9.09 53.95 -6.92
N ALA A 369 9.23 55.11 -7.59
CA ALA A 369 8.11 55.95 -8.03
C ALA A 369 7.01 55.19 -8.81
N ARG A 370 7.39 54.19 -9.63
CA ARG A 370 6.44 53.36 -10.39
C ARG A 370 5.57 52.42 -9.54
N TYR A 371 5.93 52.20 -8.28
CA TYR A 371 5.22 51.34 -7.33
C TYR A 371 4.53 52.14 -6.22
N GLN A 372 4.62 53.47 -6.23
CA GLN A 372 3.93 54.31 -5.27
C GLN A 372 2.41 54.14 -5.41
N ALA A 373 1.74 54.04 -4.28
CA ALA A 373 0.29 53.85 -4.21
C ALA A 373 -0.40 55.16 -3.83
N LYS A 374 -1.61 55.36 -4.35
CA LYS A 374 -2.49 56.47 -3.94
C LYS A 374 -3.18 56.20 -2.60
N GLU A 375 -3.34 54.93 -2.28
CA GLU A 375 -3.97 54.42 -1.07
C GLU A 375 -3.27 53.12 -0.64
N LEU A 376 -3.34 52.78 0.64
CA LEU A 376 -2.82 51.49 1.11
C LEU A 376 -3.67 50.34 0.55
N PRO A 377 -3.07 49.17 0.27
CA PRO A 377 -3.76 48.12 -0.46
C PRO A 377 -4.87 47.47 0.37
N SER A 378 -6.06 47.32 -0.22
CA SER A 378 -7.18 46.62 0.41
C SER A 378 -6.98 45.10 0.57
N LYS A 379 -5.97 44.55 -0.12
CA LYS A 379 -5.40 43.21 0.08
C LYS A 379 -3.90 43.27 -0.11
N ILE A 380 -3.14 42.73 0.83
CA ILE A 380 -1.68 42.82 0.82
C ILE A 380 -1.10 41.64 0.02
N SER A 381 -0.58 41.92 -1.18
CA SER A 381 0.23 40.94 -1.93
C SER A 381 1.60 40.72 -1.31
N LEU A 382 2.34 39.69 -1.73
CA LEU A 382 3.66 39.36 -1.19
C LEU A 382 4.65 40.55 -1.19
N LEU A 383 4.73 41.25 -2.33
CA LEU A 383 5.64 42.39 -2.49
C LEU A 383 5.19 43.58 -1.63
N GLN A 384 3.88 43.87 -1.64
CA GLN A 384 3.31 44.92 -0.81
C GLN A 384 3.50 44.63 0.68
N GLY A 385 3.42 43.37 1.09
CA GLY A 385 3.61 42.97 2.49
C GLY A 385 4.99 43.32 2.99
N ARG A 386 6.03 43.05 2.19
CA ARG A 386 7.39 43.48 2.50
C ARG A 386 7.50 45.00 2.69
N TRP A 387 6.93 45.79 1.77
CA TRP A 387 6.99 47.24 1.85
C TRP A 387 6.16 47.83 3.01
N VAL A 388 5.01 47.22 3.31
CA VAL A 388 4.20 47.58 4.49
C VAL A 388 4.97 47.30 5.77
N LEU A 389 5.63 46.13 5.90
CA LEU A 389 6.48 45.80 7.05
C LEU A 389 7.61 46.82 7.23
N ARG A 390 8.31 47.17 6.16
CA ARG A 390 9.32 48.25 6.17
C ARG A 390 8.75 49.57 6.66
N ALA A 391 7.58 49.96 6.17
CA ALA A 391 6.91 51.21 6.55
C ALA A 391 6.41 51.21 8.01
N LEU A 392 6.22 50.02 8.60
CA LEU A 392 5.92 49.81 10.02
C LEU A 392 7.17 49.69 10.90
N GLY A 393 8.37 49.70 10.30
CA GLY A 393 9.64 49.52 11.02
C GLY A 393 9.97 48.07 11.37
N ASP A 394 9.26 47.09 10.81
CA ASP A 394 9.58 45.66 10.95
C ASP A 394 10.67 45.27 9.92
N GLY A 395 11.92 45.25 10.40
CA GLY A 395 13.09 44.98 9.57
C GLY A 395 13.37 43.50 9.26
N VAL A 396 12.64 42.56 9.85
CA VAL A 396 13.01 41.12 9.83
C VAL A 396 13.19 40.58 8.41
N VAL A 397 12.30 40.93 7.50
CA VAL A 397 12.35 40.48 6.10
C VAL A 397 13.47 41.17 5.32
N ASP A 398 13.69 42.46 5.55
CA ASP A 398 14.72 43.25 4.87
C ASP A 398 16.13 42.89 5.33
N GLU A 399 16.30 42.51 6.61
CA GLU A 399 17.56 42.00 7.13
C GLU A 399 17.96 40.68 6.48
N ALA A 400 16.98 39.80 6.20
CA ALA A 400 17.18 38.51 5.55
C ALA A 400 17.46 38.64 4.04
N GLU A 401 16.78 39.55 3.32
CA GLU A 401 17.06 39.84 1.92
C GLU A 401 16.90 41.35 1.66
N ARG A 402 18.00 42.07 1.45
CA ARG A 402 18.00 43.53 1.31
C ARG A 402 17.63 44.05 -0.09
N SER A 403 17.65 43.20 -1.11
CA SER A 403 17.47 43.64 -2.50
C SER A 403 16.02 43.53 -2.96
N ASP A 404 15.34 44.67 -3.09
CA ASP A 404 14.02 44.74 -3.72
C ASP A 404 14.06 44.25 -5.18
N ARG A 405 15.13 44.55 -5.92
CA ARG A 405 15.30 44.10 -7.31
C ARG A 405 15.32 42.57 -7.42
N LYS A 406 16.06 41.88 -6.54
CA LYS A 406 16.07 40.40 -6.52
C LYS A 406 14.69 39.85 -6.19
N PHE A 407 14.05 40.41 -5.17
CA PHE A 407 12.73 39.99 -4.71
C PHE A 407 11.65 40.14 -5.80
N VAL A 408 11.63 41.29 -6.48
CA VAL A 408 10.72 41.56 -7.62
C VAL A 408 11.00 40.62 -8.80
N HIS A 409 12.26 40.41 -9.14
CA HIS A 409 12.64 39.52 -10.24
C HIS A 409 12.15 38.08 -10.00
N LEU A 410 12.30 37.60 -8.77
CA LEU A 410 11.84 36.26 -8.38
C LEU A 410 10.31 36.15 -8.41
N LEU A 411 9.59 37.16 -7.93
CA LEU A 411 8.13 37.23 -8.05
C LEU A 411 7.64 37.24 -9.51
N MET A 412 8.37 37.90 -10.40
CA MET A 412 8.07 37.86 -11.84
C MET A 412 8.29 36.45 -12.40
N SER A 413 9.34 35.74 -11.97
CA SER A 413 9.59 34.35 -12.35
C SER A 413 8.45 33.42 -11.90
N ARG A 414 7.96 33.57 -10.64
CA ARG A 414 6.73 32.89 -10.16
C ARG A 414 5.57 33.07 -11.11
N ASN A 415 5.25 34.32 -11.45
CA ASN A 415 4.06 34.64 -12.25
C ASN A 415 4.13 34.09 -13.68
N GLN A 416 5.34 33.82 -14.19
CA GLN A 416 5.53 33.19 -15.48
C GLN A 416 5.54 31.65 -15.41
N ASN A 417 5.54 31.07 -14.20
CA ASN A 417 5.56 29.62 -13.99
C ASN A 417 4.25 28.95 -14.41
N ILE A 418 4.36 27.73 -14.94
CA ILE A 418 3.25 26.88 -15.39
C ILE A 418 2.21 26.56 -14.30
N TYR A 419 2.59 26.55 -13.02
CA TYR A 419 1.68 26.29 -11.90
C TYR A 419 0.96 27.55 -11.36
N THR A 420 1.15 28.72 -11.98
CA THR A 420 0.49 29.95 -11.52
C THR A 420 -0.30 30.65 -12.64
N HIS A 421 0.31 31.61 -13.34
CA HIS A 421 -0.35 32.43 -14.35
C HIS A 421 0.35 32.38 -15.72
N GLY A 422 1.45 31.64 -15.85
CA GLY A 422 2.26 31.60 -17.06
C GLY A 422 2.38 30.21 -17.68
N PHE A 423 3.30 30.09 -18.62
CA PHE A 423 3.55 28.87 -19.41
C PHE A 423 5.03 28.45 -19.39
N LYS A 424 5.88 29.13 -18.60
CA LYS A 424 7.30 28.79 -18.49
C LYS A 424 7.49 27.73 -17.42
N THR A 425 8.33 26.75 -17.74
CA THR A 425 8.96 25.91 -16.73
C THR A 425 10.22 26.61 -16.23
N ILE A 426 10.62 26.37 -14.99
CA ILE A 426 11.89 26.84 -14.46
C ILE A 426 13.00 26.08 -15.19
N ARG A 427 13.67 26.76 -16.13
CA ARG A 427 14.77 26.20 -16.93
C ARG A 427 16.10 26.54 -16.27
N GLY A 428 16.54 25.69 -15.35
CA GLY A 428 17.89 25.72 -14.76
C GLY A 428 17.89 25.66 -13.24
N GLU A 429 18.75 24.78 -12.70
CA GLU A 429 18.93 24.53 -11.25
C GLU A 429 19.25 25.82 -10.47
N GLY A 430 20.01 26.74 -11.08
CA GLY A 430 20.50 27.94 -10.41
C GLY A 430 19.46 29.04 -10.11
N GLU A 431 18.31 29.10 -10.80
CA GLU A 431 17.23 30.06 -10.44
C GLU A 431 16.41 29.54 -9.26
N PHE A 432 16.09 28.24 -9.27
CA PHE A 432 15.37 27.57 -8.19
C PHE A 432 16.16 27.58 -6.88
N GLU A 433 17.45 27.27 -6.92
CA GLU A 433 18.31 27.24 -5.73
C GLU A 433 18.40 28.61 -5.06
N LYS A 434 18.60 29.68 -5.85
CA LYS A 434 18.62 31.05 -5.35
C LYS A 434 17.29 31.43 -4.69
N PHE A 435 16.18 31.03 -5.31
CA PHE A 435 14.86 31.31 -4.77
C PHE A 435 14.62 30.58 -3.44
N SER A 436 14.91 29.28 -3.41
CA SER A 436 14.76 28.46 -2.20
C SER A 436 15.65 28.98 -1.08
N ALA A 437 16.89 29.38 -1.39
CA ALA A 437 17.79 29.99 -0.41
C ALA A 437 17.21 31.27 0.20
N MET A 438 16.63 32.16 -0.62
CA MET A 438 15.97 33.37 -0.14
C MET A 438 14.74 33.07 0.72
N ALA A 439 13.86 32.16 0.25
CA ALA A 439 12.67 31.78 1.01
C ALA A 439 13.03 31.16 2.37
N LEU A 440 14.06 30.31 2.41
CA LEU A 440 14.58 29.72 3.65
C LEU A 440 15.23 30.75 4.56
N ALA A 441 15.98 31.72 4.02
CA ALA A 441 16.60 32.79 4.80
C ALA A 441 15.53 33.67 5.48
N VAL A 442 14.50 34.09 4.73
CA VAL A 442 13.39 34.87 5.28
C VAL A 442 12.62 34.05 6.31
N ALA A 443 12.27 32.80 5.99
CA ALA A 443 11.53 31.95 6.92
C ALA A 443 12.33 31.68 8.21
N GLY A 444 13.66 31.53 8.11
CA GLY A 444 14.54 31.37 9.27
C GLY A 444 14.61 32.61 10.15
N ALA A 445 14.70 33.80 9.54
CA ALA A 445 14.66 35.06 10.26
C ALA A 445 13.31 35.28 10.97
N VAL A 446 12.19 34.94 10.31
CA VAL A 446 10.85 35.02 10.90
C VAL A 446 10.69 34.05 12.06
N ALA A 447 11.11 32.79 11.91
CA ALA A 447 11.08 31.82 12.99
C ALA A 447 11.92 32.30 14.19
N ALA A 448 13.13 32.81 13.94
CA ALA A 448 14.00 33.34 15.00
C ALA A 448 13.37 34.54 15.74
N ALA A 449 12.70 35.44 15.00
CA ALA A 449 11.98 36.57 15.59
C ALA A 449 10.75 36.14 16.43
N ASP A 450 10.19 34.96 16.16
CA ASP A 450 9.14 34.32 16.95
C ASP A 450 9.70 33.43 18.10
N GLY A 451 11.03 33.38 18.31
CA GLY A 451 11.67 32.52 19.31
C GLY A 451 11.70 31.04 18.94
N LEU A 452 11.52 30.72 17.67
CA LEU A 452 11.50 29.38 17.10
C LEU A 452 12.72 29.16 16.18
N ALA A 453 12.90 27.92 15.73
CA ALA A 453 13.98 27.57 14.80
C ALA A 453 13.43 26.83 13.58
N LEU A 454 14.06 27.10 12.42
CA LEU A 454 13.99 26.21 11.27
C LEU A 454 15.21 25.29 11.27
N PRO A 455 15.02 23.98 11.06
CA PRO A 455 16.13 23.04 11.03
C PRO A 455 17.04 23.28 9.82
N ALA A 456 18.33 23.35 10.09
CA ALA A 456 19.39 23.49 9.08
C ALA A 456 19.59 22.20 8.25
N GLY A 457 19.10 21.05 8.74
CA GLY A 457 19.27 19.74 8.12
C GLY A 457 17.99 18.90 8.19
N GLU A 458 18.15 17.62 8.51
CA GLU A 458 17.04 16.69 8.69
C GLU A 458 16.14 17.13 9.84
N ASP A 459 14.86 17.23 9.55
CA ASP A 459 13.80 17.52 10.47
C ASP A 459 13.03 16.23 10.76
N ARG A 460 13.36 15.57 11.86
CA ARG A 460 12.80 14.26 12.23
C ARG A 460 11.26 14.21 12.15
N GLN A 461 10.59 15.33 12.45
CA GLN A 461 9.12 15.46 12.44
C GLN A 461 8.52 15.63 11.04
N TYR A 462 9.28 16.09 10.05
CA TYR A 462 8.77 16.47 8.72
C TYR A 462 9.49 15.78 7.56
N ASP A 463 10.64 15.15 7.83
CA ASP A 463 11.35 14.28 6.91
C ASP A 463 10.91 12.83 7.13
N PHE A 464 10.53 12.19 6.03
CA PHE A 464 9.97 10.85 6.04
C PHE A 464 11.02 9.78 6.36
N VAL A 465 10.59 8.74 7.07
CA VAL A 465 11.43 7.57 7.35
C VAL A 465 11.82 6.87 6.05
N ARG A 466 12.89 6.08 6.10
CA ARG A 466 13.29 5.18 5.01
C ARG A 466 13.19 3.73 5.46
N LEU A 467 12.84 2.84 4.54
CA LEU A 467 12.61 1.43 4.82
C LEU A 467 13.74 0.53 4.30
N ALA A 468 14.39 0.86 3.20
CA ALA A 468 15.55 0.11 2.73
C ALA A 468 16.75 0.38 3.66
N SER A 469 17.61 -0.62 3.86
CA SER A 469 18.90 -0.50 4.57
C SER A 469 19.90 0.32 3.77
#